data_AF-A0A845WVG0-F1
#
_entry.id   AF-A0A845WVG0-F1
#
_cell.length_a   1.000
_cell.length_b   1.000
_cell.length_c   1.000
_cell.angle_alpha   90.00
_cell.angle_beta   90.00
_cell.angle_gamma   90.00
#
_symmetry.space_group_name_H-M   'P 1'
#
loop_
_entity.id
_entity.type
_entity.pdbx_description
1 polymer ?
#
loop_
_entity_poly.entity_id
_entity_poly.type
_entity_poly.pdbx_seq_one_letter_code
_entity_poly.pdbx_strand_id
1 'polypeptide(L)'
;MFTVGFTFYAPYVFHQGISLDSPYRQKIIDNFETDYEKVIENMIGNLPEEYAFSFQRHIARTALPQFGINWLQSLNNFFLIRHPKEIIYSWRQVQKRFGKVEEITSHDIGFDSLYSIFQDVKNLTGKTPLVIESSDVVKNPKAVLEFLCNYFEIGYS
;
A
#
# COMPACT_ATOMS: atom_id res chain seq x y z
N MET A 1 -0.35 6.37 17.18
CA MET A 1 -0.05 5.97 15.79
C MET A 1 -0.77 6.92 14.85
N PHE A 2 -0.03 7.65 14.00
CA PHE A 2 -0.63 8.40 12.91
C PHE A 2 -0.89 7.46 11.73
N THR A 3 -2.11 7.40 11.19
CA THR A 3 -2.44 6.47 10.08
C THR A 3 -2.58 7.23 8.77
N VAL A 4 -1.78 6.86 7.77
CA VAL A 4 -1.89 7.41 6.41
C VAL A 4 -2.60 6.39 5.52
N GLY A 5 -3.79 6.75 5.05
CA GLY A 5 -4.62 5.91 4.18
C GLY A 5 -4.35 6.14 2.69
N PHE A 6 -4.22 5.05 1.93
CA PHE A 6 -4.18 4.99 0.45
C PHE A 6 -3.31 6.06 -0.24
N THR A 7 -2.07 6.16 0.21
CA THR A 7 -1.17 7.28 -0.08
C THR A 7 -1.02 7.59 -1.57
N PHE A 8 -0.75 6.59 -2.40
CA PHE A 8 -0.55 6.78 -3.85
C PHE A 8 -1.80 6.59 -4.72
N TYR A 9 -2.99 6.39 -4.14
CA TYR A 9 -4.15 6.13 -4.98
C TYR A 9 -4.53 7.33 -5.84
N ALA A 10 -4.60 8.54 -5.28
CA ALA A 10 -4.94 9.74 -6.04
C ALA A 10 -3.88 10.12 -7.09
N PRO A 11 -2.55 10.10 -6.79
CA PRO A 11 -1.53 10.26 -7.83
C PRO A 11 -1.62 9.19 -8.92
N TYR A 12 -1.82 7.92 -8.55
CA TYR A 12 -2.02 6.84 -9.51
C TYR A 12 -3.21 7.12 -10.44
N VAL A 13 -4.37 7.49 -9.87
CA VAL A 13 -5.55 7.86 -10.65
C VAL A 13 -5.18 8.99 -11.61
N PHE A 14 -4.58 10.08 -11.12
CA PHE A 14 -4.20 11.23 -11.95
C PHE A 14 -3.31 10.83 -13.15
N HIS A 15 -2.27 10.02 -12.93
CA HIS A 15 -1.30 9.66 -13.99
C HIS A 15 -1.75 8.54 -14.93
N GLN A 16 -2.46 7.52 -14.44
CA GLN A 16 -2.77 6.32 -15.22
C GLN A 16 -4.14 5.69 -14.89
N GLY A 17 -4.60 5.86 -13.65
CA GLY A 17 -5.13 4.74 -12.89
C GLY A 17 -6.64 4.49 -12.85
N ILE A 18 -7.44 5.17 -13.66
CA ILE A 18 -8.87 4.86 -13.88
C ILE A 18 -9.24 5.41 -15.26
N SER A 19 -10.12 4.70 -16.01
CA SER A 19 -10.72 5.23 -17.25
C SER A 19 -11.19 6.68 -17.07
N LEU A 20 -10.94 7.51 -18.09
CA LEU A 20 -11.40 8.90 -18.14
C LEU A 20 -12.92 9.01 -17.95
N ASP A 21 -13.66 7.98 -18.37
CA ASP A 21 -15.11 7.92 -18.29
C ASP A 21 -15.62 7.53 -16.88
N SER A 22 -14.72 7.25 -15.93
CA SER A 22 -15.16 6.89 -14.58
C SER A 22 -15.74 8.11 -13.85
N PRO A 23 -16.99 8.03 -13.35
CA PRO A 23 -17.62 9.11 -12.62
C PRO A 23 -16.93 9.42 -11.28
N TYR A 24 -15.99 8.58 -10.85
CA TYR A 24 -15.22 8.74 -9.62
C TYR A 24 -13.85 9.35 -9.84
N ARG A 25 -13.31 9.35 -11.07
CA ARG A 25 -11.97 9.85 -11.37
C ARG A 25 -11.82 11.32 -10.96
N GLN A 26 -12.70 12.17 -11.46
CA GLN A 26 -12.64 13.61 -11.17
C GLN A 26 -12.80 13.90 -9.68
N LYS A 27 -13.73 13.19 -9.01
CA LYS A 27 -13.91 13.31 -7.56
C LYS A 27 -12.64 12.96 -6.78
N ILE A 28 -11.86 11.98 -7.22
CA ILE A 28 -10.59 11.64 -6.55
C ILE A 28 -9.57 12.77 -6.77
N ILE A 29 -9.46 13.26 -8.01
CA ILE A 29 -8.51 14.32 -8.36
C ILE A 29 -8.82 15.62 -7.60
N ASP A 30 -10.10 15.96 -7.45
CA ASP A 30 -10.52 17.22 -6.82
C ASP A 30 -10.38 17.21 -5.28
N ASN A 31 -10.42 16.03 -4.65
CA ASN A 31 -10.49 15.91 -3.18
C ASN A 31 -9.22 15.39 -2.52
N PHE A 32 -8.23 14.94 -3.30
CA PHE A 32 -7.01 14.33 -2.77
C PHE A 32 -5.77 14.87 -3.47
N GLU A 33 -4.64 14.86 -2.77
CA GLU A 33 -3.36 15.28 -3.36
C GLU A 33 -2.98 14.36 -4.52
N THR A 34 -2.68 14.95 -5.67
CA THR A 34 -2.32 14.23 -6.90
C THR A 34 -0.83 14.34 -7.23
N ASP A 35 -0.14 15.29 -6.61
CA ASP A 35 1.30 15.45 -6.68
C ASP A 35 1.99 14.37 -5.84
N TYR A 36 2.59 13.38 -6.51
CA TYR A 36 3.25 12.27 -5.83
C TYR A 36 4.48 12.71 -5.03
N GLU A 37 5.12 13.83 -5.38
CA GLU A 37 6.29 14.33 -4.66
C GLU A 37 5.88 14.88 -3.30
N LYS A 38 4.82 15.69 -3.26
CA LYS A 38 4.21 16.15 -1.99
C LYS A 38 3.69 15.00 -1.14
N VAL A 39 3.11 13.97 -1.78
CA VAL A 39 2.69 12.76 -1.08
C VAL A 39 3.90 12.08 -0.43
N ILE A 40 5.02 11.96 -1.12
CA ILE A 40 6.27 11.40 -0.57
C ILE A 40 6.80 12.28 0.57
N GLU A 41 6.88 13.59 0.40
CA GLU A 41 7.30 14.53 1.44
C GLU A 41 6.47 14.38 2.72
N ASN A 42 5.15 14.27 2.59
CA ASN A 42 4.26 14.07 3.73
C ASN A 42 4.45 12.70 4.42
N MET A 43 4.84 11.66 3.67
CA MET A 43 5.08 10.33 4.24
C MET A 43 6.36 10.23 5.06
N ILE A 44 7.42 10.88 4.61
CA ILE A 44 8.75 10.80 5.23
C ILE A 44 9.10 12.04 6.06
N GLY A 45 8.24 13.04 6.04
CA GLY A 45 8.39 14.29 6.78
C GLY A 45 8.15 14.14 8.28
N ASN A 46 8.16 15.28 8.97
CA ASN A 46 7.99 15.33 10.41
C ASN A 46 6.60 14.84 10.83
N LEU A 47 6.57 14.02 11.88
CA LEU A 47 5.34 13.63 12.54
C LEU A 47 4.84 14.78 13.44
N PRO A 48 3.53 14.91 13.65
CA PRO A 48 3.01 15.72 14.74
C PRO A 48 3.60 15.27 16.08
N GLU A 49 3.86 16.22 17.00
CA GLU A 49 4.61 15.98 18.23
C GLU A 49 4.05 14.86 19.12
N GLU A 50 2.75 14.62 19.04
CA GLU A 50 2.04 13.59 19.82
C GLU A 50 2.22 12.15 19.29
N TYR A 51 2.84 11.96 18.13
CA TYR A 51 2.99 10.64 17.50
C TYR A 51 4.45 10.21 17.39
N ALA A 52 4.75 9.04 17.97
CA ALA A 52 6.07 8.41 17.87
C ALA A 52 6.35 7.79 16.48
N PHE A 53 5.31 7.40 15.74
CA PHE A 53 5.44 6.79 14.40
C PHE A 53 4.16 6.96 13.56
N SER A 54 4.32 6.84 12.24
CA SER A 54 3.21 6.67 11.30
C SER A 54 3.13 5.23 10.78
N PHE A 55 1.91 4.74 10.61
CA PHE A 55 1.62 3.50 9.89
C PHE A 55 1.06 3.82 8.52
N GLN A 56 1.67 3.27 7.48
CA GLN A 56 1.36 3.59 6.09
C GLN A 56 0.99 2.31 5.34
N ARG A 57 -0.16 2.34 4.65
CA ARG A 57 -0.60 1.21 3.82
C ARG A 57 -0.48 1.56 2.35
N HIS A 58 0.38 0.82 1.67
CA HIS A 58 0.66 0.96 0.24
C HIS A 58 0.01 -0.15 -0.58
N ILE A 59 -0.55 0.21 -1.73
CA ILE A 59 -0.98 -0.75 -2.74
C ILE A 59 0.13 -0.77 -3.80
N ALA A 60 0.91 -1.86 -3.88
CA ALA A 60 2.12 -1.91 -4.71
C ALA A 60 1.93 -1.39 -6.15
N ARG A 61 0.84 -1.79 -6.83
CA ARG A 61 0.57 -1.37 -8.22
C ARG A 61 0.27 0.12 -8.40
N THR A 62 -0.03 0.86 -7.33
CA THR A 62 -0.26 2.31 -7.40
C THR A 62 1.03 3.11 -7.31
N ALA A 63 2.15 2.49 -6.88
CA ALA A 63 3.46 3.12 -6.90
C ALA A 63 4.07 2.98 -8.30
N LEU A 64 3.80 3.96 -9.15
CA LEU A 64 4.28 3.95 -10.54
C LEU A 64 5.81 4.15 -10.59
N PRO A 65 6.52 3.61 -11.60
CA PRO A 65 7.98 3.71 -11.67
C PRO A 65 8.50 5.15 -11.57
N GLN A 66 7.79 6.13 -12.13
CA GLN A 66 8.18 7.54 -12.07
C GLN A 66 8.08 8.17 -10.67
N PHE A 67 7.38 7.56 -9.72
CA PHE A 67 7.32 8.05 -8.33
C PHE A 67 8.62 7.77 -7.58
N GLY A 68 9.48 6.89 -8.12
CA GLY A 68 10.72 6.46 -7.49
C GLY A 68 10.51 5.60 -6.24
N ILE A 69 11.61 4.99 -5.79
CA ILE A 69 11.62 4.03 -4.66
C ILE A 69 12.49 4.49 -3.50
N ASN A 70 13.33 5.51 -3.69
CA ASN A 70 14.37 5.88 -2.73
C ASN A 70 13.81 6.26 -1.35
N TRP A 71 12.60 6.80 -1.29
CA TRP A 71 11.92 7.15 -0.04
C TRP A 71 11.65 5.93 0.85
N LEU A 72 11.54 4.72 0.29
CA LEU A 72 11.34 3.48 1.04
C LEU A 72 12.51 3.20 2.00
N GLN A 73 13.72 3.69 1.71
CA GLN A 73 14.88 3.52 2.60
C GLN A 73 14.73 4.30 3.91
N SER A 74 13.84 5.31 3.95
CA SER A 74 13.56 6.13 5.13
C SER A 74 12.50 5.50 6.03
N LEU A 75 11.96 4.33 5.65
CA LEU A 75 10.87 3.65 6.33
C LEU A 75 11.27 2.24 6.76
N ASN A 76 10.57 1.75 7.77
CA ASN A 76 10.56 0.32 8.11
C ASN A 76 9.50 -0.38 7.25
N ASN A 77 9.94 -1.29 6.39
CA ASN A 77 9.08 -1.93 5.39
C ASN A 77 8.79 -3.40 5.76
N PHE A 78 7.52 -3.80 5.65
CA PHE A 78 7.12 -5.20 5.58
C PHE A 78 6.07 -5.39 4.48
N PHE A 79 5.94 -6.63 4.02
CA PHE A 79 5.10 -7.00 2.89
C PHE A 79 4.00 -7.93 3.35
N LEU A 80 2.75 -7.54 3.09
CA LEU A 80 1.59 -8.39 3.34
C LEU A 80 1.27 -9.16 2.05
N ILE A 81 1.32 -10.49 2.11
CA ILE A 81 0.94 -11.37 1.00
C ILE A 81 -0.39 -12.05 1.30
N ARG A 82 -1.06 -12.50 0.24
CA ARG A 82 -2.32 -13.22 0.33
C ARG A 82 -2.40 -14.25 -0.77
N HIS A 83 -3.03 -15.40 -0.53
CA HIS A 83 -3.21 -16.39 -1.58
C HIS A 83 -3.95 -15.81 -2.82
N PRO A 84 -3.43 -15.98 -4.06
CA PRO A 84 -3.99 -15.36 -5.27
C PRO A 84 -5.48 -15.62 -5.49
N LYS A 85 -5.94 -16.86 -5.23
CA LYS A 85 -7.38 -17.21 -5.34
C LYS A 85 -8.27 -16.32 -4.47
N GLU A 86 -7.82 -15.96 -3.28
CA GLU A 86 -8.60 -15.11 -2.38
C GLU A 86 -8.60 -13.65 -2.83
N ILE A 87 -7.50 -13.17 -3.41
CA ILE A 87 -7.42 -11.84 -4.01
C ILE A 87 -8.43 -11.72 -5.16
N ILE A 88 -8.42 -12.69 -6.08
CA ILE A 88 -9.36 -12.74 -7.22
C ILE A 88 -10.81 -12.78 -6.72
N TYR A 89 -11.10 -13.63 -5.73
CA TYR A 89 -12.43 -13.70 -5.14
C TYR A 89 -12.86 -12.36 -4.54
N SER A 90 -12.00 -11.74 -3.73
CA SER A 90 -12.26 -10.43 -3.11
C SER A 90 -12.51 -9.36 -4.16
N TRP A 91 -11.69 -9.30 -5.21
CA TRP A 91 -11.86 -8.35 -6.31
C TRP A 91 -13.19 -8.51 -7.04
N ARG A 92 -13.60 -9.75 -7.34
CA ARG A 92 -14.93 -10.01 -7.93
C ARG A 92 -16.06 -9.49 -7.05
N GLN A 93 -15.95 -9.64 -5.73
CA GLN A 93 -16.97 -9.14 -4.81
C GLN A 93 -17.01 -7.61 -4.77
N VAL A 94 -15.86 -6.95 -4.83
CA VAL A 94 -15.76 -5.49 -4.93
C VAL A 94 -16.39 -4.99 -6.24
N GLN A 95 -16.01 -5.56 -7.38
CA GLN A 95 -16.58 -5.24 -8.70
C GLN A 95 -18.10 -5.37 -8.74
N LYS A 96 -18.65 -6.47 -8.19
CA LYS A 96 -20.10 -6.66 -8.07
C LYS A 96 -20.80 -5.55 -7.28
N ARG A 97 -20.21 -5.08 -6.18
CA ARG A 97 -20.78 -3.96 -5.39
C ARG A 97 -20.85 -2.66 -6.17
N PHE A 98 -19.93 -2.46 -7.12
CA PHE A 98 -19.90 -1.28 -8.00
C PHE A 98 -20.68 -1.49 -9.31
N GLY A 99 -21.39 -2.61 -9.47
CA GLY A 99 -22.25 -2.87 -10.63
C GLY A 99 -21.52 -3.12 -11.95
N LYS A 100 -20.19 -3.31 -11.92
CA LYS A 100 -19.37 -3.55 -13.11
C LYS A 100 -18.44 -4.72 -12.85
N VAL A 101 -18.62 -5.81 -13.59
CA VAL A 101 -17.75 -6.99 -13.54
C VAL A 101 -16.90 -6.98 -14.80
N GLU A 102 -15.59 -6.91 -14.62
CA GLU A 102 -14.62 -6.91 -15.71
C GLU A 102 -13.66 -8.07 -15.54
N GLU A 103 -12.91 -8.37 -16.60
CA GLU A 103 -11.81 -9.32 -16.50
C GLU A 103 -10.79 -8.82 -15.47
N ILE A 104 -10.35 -9.71 -14.59
CA ILE A 104 -9.31 -9.40 -13.60
C ILE A 104 -7.98 -9.77 -14.22
N THR A 105 -7.13 -8.77 -14.42
CA THR A 105 -5.81 -8.92 -15.02
C THR A 105 -4.75 -9.26 -13.97
N SER A 106 -3.56 -9.70 -14.40
CA SER A 106 -2.40 -9.87 -13.49
C SER A 106 -2.02 -8.56 -12.79
N HIS A 107 -2.17 -7.43 -13.48
CA HIS A 107 -1.94 -6.10 -12.92
C HIS A 107 -2.90 -5.80 -11.76
N ASP A 108 -4.18 -6.19 -11.86
CA ASP A 108 -5.17 -5.99 -10.78
C ASP A 108 -4.82 -6.80 -9.52
N ILE A 109 -4.27 -8.00 -9.71
CA ILE A 109 -3.80 -8.85 -8.61
C ILE A 109 -2.53 -8.25 -7.99
N GLY A 110 -1.62 -7.70 -8.82
CA GLY A 110 -0.52 -6.84 -8.38
C GLY A 110 0.70 -7.54 -7.78
N PHE A 111 0.85 -8.86 -7.98
CA PHE A 111 2.03 -9.60 -7.48
C PHE A 111 3.34 -9.15 -8.11
N ASP A 112 3.33 -8.83 -9.41
CA ASP A 112 4.54 -8.39 -10.09
C ASP A 112 5.07 -7.08 -9.49
N SER A 113 4.18 -6.11 -9.26
CA SER A 113 4.51 -4.86 -8.58
C SER A 113 4.98 -5.10 -7.14
N LEU A 114 4.30 -5.98 -6.40
CA LEU A 114 4.67 -6.30 -5.01
C LEU A 114 6.07 -6.94 -4.93
N TYR A 115 6.37 -7.87 -5.82
CA TYR A 115 7.66 -8.55 -5.89
C TYR A 115 8.77 -7.61 -6.36
N SER A 116 8.51 -6.76 -7.35
CA SER A 116 9.47 -5.73 -7.78
C SER A 116 9.86 -4.83 -6.61
N ILE A 117 8.87 -4.25 -5.92
CA ILE A 117 9.12 -3.37 -4.77
C ILE A 117 9.83 -4.12 -3.64
N PHE A 118 9.53 -5.41 -3.42
CA PHE A 118 10.27 -6.23 -2.46
C PHE A 118 11.75 -6.36 -2.80
N GLN A 119 12.09 -6.62 -4.07
CA GLN A 119 13.49 -6.69 -4.52
C GLN A 119 14.16 -5.32 -4.42
N ASP A 120 13.45 -4.26 -4.78
CA ASP A 120 13.94 -2.88 -4.70
C ASP A 120 14.29 -2.50 -3.26
N VAL A 121 13.39 -2.73 -2.29
CA VAL A 121 13.64 -2.49 -0.87
C VAL A 121 14.80 -3.35 -0.37
N LYS A 122 14.86 -4.61 -0.77
CA LYS A 122 15.96 -5.50 -0.38
C LYS A 122 17.31 -4.98 -0.88
N ASN A 123 17.37 -4.51 -2.12
CA ASN A 123 18.58 -3.96 -2.73
C ASN A 123 18.98 -2.62 -2.10
N LEU A 124 18.01 -1.72 -1.85
CA LEU A 124 18.24 -0.42 -1.24
C LEU A 124 18.76 -0.54 0.21
N THR A 125 18.19 -1.44 1.00
CA THR A 125 18.46 -1.54 2.44
C THR A 125 19.52 -2.57 2.79
N GLY A 126 19.86 -3.47 1.86
CA GLY A 126 20.72 -4.64 2.10
C GLY A 126 20.09 -5.70 3.02
N LYS A 127 18.83 -5.52 3.45
CA LYS A 127 18.11 -6.42 4.36
C LYS A 127 16.93 -7.05 3.63
N THR A 128 16.63 -8.31 3.94
CA THR A 128 15.41 -8.94 3.41
C THR A 128 14.20 -8.43 4.20
N PRO A 129 13.21 -7.79 3.54
CA PRO A 129 12.02 -7.30 4.24
C PRO A 129 11.20 -8.43 4.87
N LEU A 130 10.56 -8.14 6.00
CA LEU A 130 9.62 -9.05 6.64
C LEU A 130 8.41 -9.29 5.71
N VAL A 131 7.96 -10.54 5.62
CA VAL A 131 6.76 -10.94 4.87
C VAL A 131 5.76 -11.57 5.82
N ILE A 132 4.50 -11.11 5.77
CA ILE A 132 3.39 -11.60 6.58
C ILE A 132 2.32 -12.16 5.67
N GLU A 133 1.84 -13.37 5.97
CA GLU A 133 0.67 -13.94 5.30
C GLU A 133 -0.61 -13.36 5.91
N SER A 134 -1.46 -12.79 5.08
CA SER A 134 -2.71 -12.15 5.52
C SER A 134 -3.65 -13.10 6.27
N SER A 135 -3.58 -14.40 5.98
CA SER A 135 -4.38 -15.42 6.67
C SER A 135 -4.01 -15.52 8.16
N ASP A 136 -2.76 -15.25 8.54
CA ASP A 136 -2.33 -15.27 9.94
C ASP A 136 -2.88 -14.06 10.71
N VAL A 137 -2.95 -12.90 10.04
CA VAL A 137 -3.60 -11.70 10.58
C VAL A 137 -5.08 -11.95 10.85
N VAL A 138 -5.77 -12.64 9.94
CA VAL A 138 -7.21 -12.95 10.11
C VAL A 138 -7.43 -13.96 11.25
N LYS A 139 -6.57 -14.97 11.37
CA LYS A 139 -6.70 -16.01 12.40
C LYS A 139 -6.44 -15.48 13.81
N ASN A 140 -5.40 -14.65 13.98
CA ASN A 140 -5.03 -14.11 15.28
C ASN A 140 -4.39 -12.72 15.14
N PRO A 141 -5.20 -11.66 14.95
CA PRO A 141 -4.68 -10.32 14.72
C PRO A 141 -3.83 -9.81 15.89
N LYS A 142 -4.20 -10.17 17.13
CA LYS A 142 -3.45 -9.77 18.33
C LYS A 142 -2.02 -10.30 18.29
N ALA A 143 -1.84 -11.60 18.06
CA ALA A 143 -0.51 -12.21 18.04
C ALA A 143 0.37 -11.64 16.91
N VAL A 144 -0.19 -11.40 15.73
CA VAL A 144 0.57 -10.81 14.61
C VAL A 144 0.96 -9.36 14.90
N LEU A 145 0.06 -8.57 15.51
CA LEU A 145 0.37 -7.19 15.90
C LEU A 145 1.45 -7.14 17.01
N GLU A 146 1.35 -7.98 18.03
CA GLU A 146 2.40 -8.12 19.07
C GLU A 146 3.74 -8.47 18.44
N PHE A 147 3.76 -9.43 17.51
CA PHE A 147 4.97 -9.79 16.76
C PHE A 147 5.54 -8.62 15.96
N LEU A 148 4.71 -7.89 15.21
CA LEU A 148 5.14 -6.74 14.41
C LEU A 148 5.68 -5.61 15.28
N CYS A 149 4.99 -5.29 16.37
CA CYS A 149 5.43 -4.29 17.35
C CYS A 149 6.80 -4.66 17.92
N ASN A 150 6.98 -5.91 18.36
CA ASN A 150 8.27 -6.38 18.87
C ASN A 150 9.36 -6.35 17.78
N TYR A 151 9.05 -6.77 16.55
CA TYR A 151 10.00 -6.78 15.43
C TYR A 151 10.51 -5.37 15.06
N PHE A 152 9.64 -4.36 15.18
CA PHE A 152 9.97 -2.96 14.89
C PHE A 152 10.34 -2.13 16.13
N GLU A 153 10.47 -2.76 17.29
CA GLU A 153 10.79 -2.09 18.56
C GLU A 153 9.77 -0.99 18.94
N ILE A 154 8.51 -1.22 18.60
CA ILE A 154 7.37 -0.36 18.92
C ILE A 154 6.62 -0.96 20.12
N GLY A 155 6.26 -0.12 21.09
CA GLY A 155 5.44 -0.56 22.22
C GLY A 155 4.07 -1.08 21.77
N TYR A 156 3.68 -2.27 22.23
CA TYR A 156 2.32 -2.80 22.08
C TYR A 156 1.52 -2.47 23.34
N SER A 157 0.39 -1.77 23.18
CA SER A 157 -0.47 -1.29 24.27
C SER A 157 -1.95 -1.44 23.93
#